data_AF-A0A2A5M5X9-F1
#
_entry.id   AF-A0A2A5M5X9-F1
#
_cell.length_a   1.000
_cell.length_b   1.000
_cell.length_c   1.000
_cell.angle_alpha   90.00
_cell.angle_beta   90.00
_cell.angle_gamma   90.00
#
_symmetry.space_group_name_H-M   'P 1'
#
loop_
_entity.id
_entity.type
_entity.pdbx_description
1 polymer ?
#
loop_
_entity_poly.entity_id
_entity_poly.type
_entity_poly.pdbx_seq_one_letter_code
_entity_poly.pdbx_strand_id
1 'polypeptide(L)'
;GSIGVIMQGADLSGLANKLGIKEQTIQAGEFKSAGTFARAWNENERNFLQGLIDQSYDLFTGFVAKERALDLNKKDQWANARVFLAAKAKELGLIDELSNYESAKKELEKLINVSNPVWKEEDKIDKFLNRLEGQVSSLISKSLIETAYKTNSSFINAR
;
A
#
# COMPACT_ATOMS: atom_id res chain seq x y z
N GLY A 1 6.11 -3.02 11.89
CA GLY A 1 5.02 -2.10 12.30
C GLY A 1 3.92 -2.11 11.26
N SER A 2 2.82 -1.37 11.47
CA SER A 2 1.67 -1.33 10.55
C SER A 2 1.10 -2.72 10.20
N ILE A 3 1.16 -3.64 11.16
CA ILE A 3 0.62 -4.98 10.99
C ILE A 3 -0.88 -4.89 11.25
N GLY A 4 -1.63 -4.98 10.17
CA GLY A 4 -3.07 -4.80 10.09
C GLY A 4 -3.51 -4.96 8.64
N VAL A 5 -4.80 -5.21 8.42
CA VAL A 5 -5.37 -5.36 7.08
C VAL A 5 -6.58 -4.46 6.98
N ILE A 6 -6.68 -3.70 5.88
CA ILE A 6 -7.81 -2.82 5.62
C ILE A 6 -8.36 -3.10 4.23
N MET A 7 -9.68 -2.95 4.09
CA MET A 7 -10.35 -2.78 2.82
C MET A 7 -11.14 -1.48 2.88
N GLN A 8 -11.07 -0.72 1.80
CA GLN A 8 -11.77 0.57 1.68
C GLN A 8 -12.59 0.56 0.39
N GLY A 9 -13.79 1.12 0.48
CA GLY A 9 -14.64 1.37 -0.67
C GLY A 9 -15.40 2.67 -0.48
N ALA A 10 -15.75 3.31 -1.60
CA ALA A 10 -16.50 4.56 -1.61
C ALA A 10 -17.89 4.32 -2.21
N ASP A 11 -18.91 4.97 -1.69
CA ASP A 11 -20.23 5.00 -2.33
C ASP A 11 -20.31 6.23 -3.25
N LEU A 12 -20.28 5.98 -4.56
CA LEU A 12 -20.38 7.00 -5.61
C LEU A 12 -21.80 7.14 -6.17
N SER A 13 -22.78 6.43 -5.62
CA SER A 13 -24.18 6.47 -6.09
C SER A 13 -24.76 7.89 -6.10
N GLY A 14 -24.43 8.69 -5.09
CA GLY A 14 -24.84 10.10 -5.00
C GLY A 14 -24.28 10.97 -6.12
N LEU A 15 -23.03 10.75 -6.52
CA LEU A 15 -22.40 11.45 -7.64
C LEU A 15 -23.00 11.00 -8.97
N ALA A 16 -23.14 9.68 -9.16
CA ALA A 16 -23.73 9.10 -10.36
C ALA A 16 -25.14 9.65 -10.62
N ASN A 17 -25.97 9.74 -9.57
CA ASN A 17 -27.31 10.31 -9.67
C ASN A 17 -27.32 11.78 -10.11
N LYS A 18 -26.37 12.61 -9.66
CA LYS A 18 -26.24 14.01 -10.10
C LYS A 18 -25.83 14.14 -11.56
N LEU A 19 -25.05 13.19 -12.05
CA LEU A 19 -24.59 13.13 -13.45
C LEU A 19 -25.58 12.41 -14.37
N GLY A 20 -26.70 11.91 -13.85
CA GLY A 20 -27.67 11.13 -14.63
C GLY A 20 -27.18 9.74 -15.02
N ILE A 21 -26.11 9.24 -14.40
CA ILE A 21 -25.54 7.91 -14.66
C ILE A 21 -26.34 6.86 -13.88
N LYS A 22 -26.74 5.79 -14.56
CA LYS A 22 -27.44 4.65 -13.97
C LYS A 22 -26.63 3.38 -14.15
N GLU A 23 -26.41 2.67 -13.04
CA GLU A 23 -25.78 1.35 -13.04
C GLU A 23 -26.77 0.31 -13.58
N GLN A 24 -26.27 -0.63 -14.38
CA GLN A 24 -26.99 -1.83 -14.82
C GLN A 24 -26.08 -3.03 -14.56
N THR A 25 -26.45 -3.89 -13.61
CA THR A 25 -25.60 -5.00 -13.17
C THR A 25 -26.32 -6.34 -13.34
N ILE A 26 -25.70 -7.25 -14.07
CA ILE A 26 -26.08 -8.67 -14.17
C ILE A 26 -24.95 -9.46 -13.54
N GLN A 27 -25.27 -10.29 -12.53
CA GLN A 27 -24.26 -11.04 -11.80
C GLN A 27 -24.74 -12.46 -11.44
N ALA A 28 -23.79 -13.37 -11.28
CA ALA A 28 -24.01 -14.68 -10.68
C ALA A 28 -23.33 -14.71 -9.29
N GLY A 29 -24.08 -15.13 -8.27
CA GLY A 29 -23.64 -15.17 -6.88
C GLY A 29 -23.98 -13.89 -6.08
N GLU A 30 -24.41 -14.08 -4.83
CA GLU A 30 -24.86 -13.01 -3.93
C GLU A 30 -23.74 -11.97 -3.67
N PHE A 31 -22.52 -12.43 -3.38
CA PHE A 31 -21.41 -11.56 -2.98
C PHE A 31 -20.56 -11.03 -4.13
N LYS A 32 -20.95 -11.25 -5.39
CA LYS A 32 -20.12 -10.87 -6.55
C LYS A 32 -19.95 -9.35 -6.70
N SER A 33 -20.91 -8.58 -6.19
CA SER A 33 -20.86 -7.11 -6.12
C SER A 33 -20.50 -6.57 -4.73
N ALA A 34 -20.12 -7.43 -3.78
CA ALA A 34 -19.53 -6.96 -2.53
C ALA A 34 -18.28 -6.12 -2.85
N GLY A 35 -18.19 -4.90 -2.32
CA GLY A 35 -17.11 -3.98 -2.67
C GLY A 35 -17.44 -3.02 -3.82
N THR A 36 -18.65 -3.06 -4.39
CA THR A 36 -19.07 -2.11 -5.43
C THR A 36 -19.02 -0.66 -4.96
N PHE A 37 -18.73 0.26 -5.88
CA PHE A 37 -18.80 1.71 -5.65
C PHE A 37 -20.16 2.31 -6.03
N ALA A 38 -21.00 1.56 -6.73
CA ALA A 38 -22.20 2.10 -7.35
C ALA A 38 -23.40 2.22 -6.39
N ARG A 39 -23.29 1.62 -5.20
CA ARG A 39 -24.25 1.70 -4.10
C ARG A 39 -23.58 1.39 -2.77
N ALA A 40 -24.24 1.74 -1.68
CA ALA A 40 -23.90 1.24 -0.35
C ALA A 40 -23.93 -0.30 -0.30
N TRP A 41 -22.97 -0.86 0.43
CA TRP A 41 -22.97 -2.29 0.74
C TRP A 41 -24.12 -2.63 1.68
N ASN A 42 -24.68 -3.84 1.55
CA ASN A 42 -25.63 -4.35 2.53
C ASN A 42 -24.90 -5.01 3.72
N GLU A 43 -25.65 -5.48 4.71
CA GLU A 43 -25.09 -6.10 5.91
C GLU A 43 -24.37 -7.43 5.62
N ASN A 44 -24.97 -8.29 4.79
CA ASN A 44 -24.36 -9.57 4.39
C ASN A 44 -23.01 -9.35 3.69
N GLU A 45 -22.95 -8.38 2.76
CA GLU A 45 -21.72 -8.02 2.05
C GLU A 45 -20.65 -7.47 3.00
N ARG A 46 -21.04 -6.59 3.94
CA ARG A 46 -20.12 -6.09 4.97
C ARG A 46 -19.55 -7.23 5.82
N ASN A 47 -20.39 -8.13 6.29
CA ASN A 47 -19.97 -9.25 7.12
C ASN A 47 -19.07 -10.22 6.34
N PHE A 48 -19.39 -10.49 5.08
CA PHE A 48 -18.55 -11.29 4.19
C PHE A 48 -17.17 -10.65 4.00
N LEU A 49 -17.11 -9.36 3.66
CA LEU A 49 -15.84 -8.65 3.47
C LEU A 49 -15.06 -8.55 4.79
N GLN A 50 -15.73 -8.33 5.92
CA GLN A 50 -15.10 -8.33 7.24
C GLN A 50 -14.45 -9.69 7.52
N GLY A 51 -15.16 -10.79 7.24
CA GLY A 51 -14.60 -12.14 7.40
C GLY A 51 -13.38 -12.40 6.53
N LEU A 52 -13.28 -11.82 5.32
CA LEU A 52 -12.07 -11.90 4.49
C LEU A 52 -10.90 -11.13 5.11
N ILE A 53 -11.18 -9.96 5.69
CA ILE A 53 -10.17 -9.13 6.34
C ILE A 53 -9.68 -9.78 7.63
N ASP A 54 -10.57 -10.36 8.42
CA ASP A 54 -10.24 -11.08 9.65
C ASP A 54 -9.33 -12.28 9.34
N GLN A 55 -9.69 -13.10 8.35
CA GLN A 55 -8.85 -14.22 7.90
C GLN A 55 -7.47 -13.76 7.40
N SER A 56 -7.41 -12.67 6.64
CA SER A 56 -6.15 -12.10 6.16
C SER A 56 -5.29 -11.59 7.31
N TYR A 57 -5.90 -10.97 8.31
CA TYR A 57 -5.22 -10.46 9.49
C TYR A 57 -4.70 -11.60 10.38
N ASP A 58 -5.48 -12.66 10.58
CA ASP A 58 -5.04 -13.85 11.30
C ASP A 58 -3.89 -14.57 10.59
N LEU A 59 -3.94 -14.66 9.25
CA LEU A 59 -2.83 -15.20 8.46
C LEU A 59 -1.55 -14.36 8.64
N PHE A 60 -1.67 -13.03 8.50
CA PHE A 60 -0.52 -12.13 8.62
C PHE A 60 0.09 -12.16 10.03
N THR A 61 -0.74 -12.07 11.06
CA THR A 61 -0.27 -12.15 12.46
C THR A 61 0.29 -13.51 12.79
N GLY A 62 -0.31 -14.61 12.31
CA GLY A 62 0.22 -15.96 12.45
C GLY A 62 1.63 -16.11 11.86
N PHE A 63 1.86 -15.61 10.64
CA PHE A 63 3.19 -15.60 10.02
C PHE A 63 4.20 -14.80 10.83
N VAL A 64 3.86 -13.56 11.21
CA VAL A 64 4.78 -12.71 11.98
C VAL A 64 5.12 -13.35 13.31
N ALA A 65 4.12 -13.87 14.03
CA ALA A 65 4.35 -14.52 15.33
C ALA A 65 5.25 -15.74 15.21
N LYS A 66 5.05 -16.57 14.17
CA LYS A 66 5.89 -17.74 13.91
C LYS A 66 7.34 -17.34 13.63
N GLU A 67 7.57 -16.42 12.68
CA GLU A 67 8.93 -16.05 12.24
C GLU A 67 9.68 -15.20 13.27
N ARG A 68 8.96 -14.49 14.15
CA ARG A 68 9.54 -13.64 15.20
C ARG A 68 9.49 -14.26 16.59
N ALA A 69 8.99 -15.50 16.71
CA ALA A 69 8.74 -16.18 17.98
C ALA A 69 7.94 -15.33 19.00
N LEU A 70 6.91 -14.61 18.52
CA LEU A 70 6.06 -13.76 19.35
C LEU A 70 4.82 -14.51 19.85
N ASP A 71 4.36 -14.13 21.04
CA ASP A 71 3.12 -14.66 21.60
C ASP A 71 1.90 -14.04 20.89
N LEU A 72 1.14 -14.88 20.18
CA LEU A 72 -0.11 -14.49 19.51
C LEU A 72 -1.17 -13.97 20.49
N ASN A 73 -1.18 -14.43 21.74
CA ASN A 73 -2.14 -13.94 22.75
C ASN A 73 -1.88 -12.48 23.12
N LYS A 74 -0.69 -11.96 22.80
CA LYS A 74 -0.30 -10.55 23.00
C LYS A 74 -0.29 -9.76 21.70
N LYS A 75 -0.97 -10.23 20.63
CA LYS A 75 -0.99 -9.58 19.32
C LYS A 75 -1.39 -8.10 19.38
N ASP A 76 -2.27 -7.71 20.31
CA ASP A 76 -2.68 -6.31 20.49
C ASP A 76 -1.52 -5.36 20.86
N GLN A 77 -0.39 -5.88 21.33
CA GLN A 77 0.80 -5.08 21.65
C GLN A 77 1.66 -4.78 20.42
N TRP A 78 1.70 -5.69 19.44
CA TRP A 78 2.62 -5.64 18.31
C TRP A 78 1.96 -5.63 16.92
N ALA A 79 0.66 -5.91 16.83
CA ALA A 79 -0.14 -5.99 15.60
C ALA A 79 -1.47 -5.22 15.65
N ASN A 80 -1.51 -4.07 16.30
CA ASN A 80 -2.72 -3.22 16.37
C ASN A 80 -2.79 -2.14 15.26
N ALA A 81 -2.23 -2.41 14.09
CA ALA A 81 -2.12 -1.49 12.94
C ALA A 81 -1.33 -0.18 13.18
N ARG A 82 -0.74 0.04 14.37
CA ARG A 82 0.08 1.23 14.62
C ARG A 82 1.43 1.14 13.93
N VAL A 83 1.93 2.30 13.51
CA VAL A 83 3.34 2.45 13.10
C VAL A 83 4.20 2.51 14.37
N PHE A 84 5.34 1.85 14.32
CA PHE A 84 6.33 1.88 15.39
C PHE A 84 7.63 2.49 14.85
N LEU A 85 8.25 3.36 15.64
CA LEU A 85 9.65 3.72 15.43
C LEU A 85 10.54 2.50 15.72
N ALA A 86 11.72 2.46 15.11
CA ALA A 86 12.60 1.30 15.14
C ALA A 86 12.95 0.83 16.57
N ALA A 87 13.17 1.76 17.51
CA ALA A 87 13.45 1.43 18.91
C ALA A 87 12.31 0.62 19.55
N LYS A 88 11.06 1.02 19.32
CA LYS A 88 9.89 0.29 19.83
C LYS A 88 9.69 -1.04 19.11
N ALA A 89 9.92 -1.07 17.80
CA ALA A 89 9.86 -2.31 17.03
C ALA A 89 10.86 -3.36 17.55
N LYS A 90 12.08 -2.93 17.94
CA LYS A 90 13.08 -3.80 18.55
C LYS A 90 12.64 -4.31 19.92
N GLU A 91 12.12 -3.44 20.78
CA GLU A 91 11.58 -3.82 22.10
C GLU A 91 10.46 -4.87 21.98
N LEU A 92 9.60 -4.73 20.97
CA LEU A 92 8.51 -5.67 20.67
C LEU A 92 8.96 -6.94 19.94
N GLY A 93 10.26 -7.09 19.63
CA GLY A 93 10.80 -8.24 18.91
C GLY A 93 10.44 -8.29 17.42
N LEU A 94 9.94 -7.19 16.83
CA LEU A 94 9.58 -7.11 15.41
C LEU A 94 10.77 -6.93 14.48
N ILE A 95 11.91 -6.48 15.00
CA ILE A 95 13.19 -6.37 14.28
C ILE A 95 14.33 -6.84 15.19
N ASP A 96 15.44 -7.26 14.60
CA ASP A 96 16.60 -7.75 15.35
C ASP A 96 17.47 -6.60 15.87
N GLU A 97 17.71 -5.60 15.02
CA GLU A 97 18.62 -4.50 15.32
C GLU A 97 18.26 -3.19 14.62
N LEU A 98 18.66 -2.07 15.22
CA LEU A 98 18.72 -0.77 14.57
C LEU A 98 20.10 -0.62 13.95
N SER A 99 20.18 -0.67 12.63
CA SER A 99 21.45 -0.61 11.91
C SER A 99 21.33 0.28 10.68
N ASN A 100 22.47 0.63 10.10
CA ASN A 100 22.52 1.29 8.79
C ASN A 100 22.76 0.26 7.69
N TYR A 101 22.53 0.68 6.46
CA TYR A 101 22.65 -0.18 5.27
C TYR A 101 24.01 -0.88 5.16
N GLU A 102 25.11 -0.13 5.33
CA GLU A 102 26.48 -0.68 5.23
C GLU A 102 26.78 -1.75 6.28
N SER A 103 26.25 -1.57 7.50
CA SER A 103 26.43 -2.51 8.59
C SER A 103 25.59 -3.78 8.37
N ALA A 104 24.35 -3.63 7.90
CA ALA A 104 23.50 -4.76 7.52
C ALA A 104 24.12 -5.58 6.36
N LYS A 105 24.74 -4.90 5.39
CA LYS A 105 25.45 -5.52 4.26
C LYS A 105 26.60 -6.40 4.74
N LYS A 106 27.47 -5.84 5.58
CA LYS A 106 28.59 -6.58 6.19
C LYS A 106 28.12 -7.75 7.03
N GLU A 107 27.01 -7.59 7.75
CA GLU A 107 26.46 -8.67 8.55
C GLU A 107 25.94 -9.81 7.66
N LEU A 108 25.28 -9.49 6.54
CA LEU A 108 24.88 -10.49 5.57
C LEU A 108 26.09 -11.23 4.99
N GLU A 109 27.15 -10.52 4.59
CA GLU A 109 28.39 -11.11 4.05
C GLU A 109 29.00 -12.14 5.00
N LYS A 110 28.98 -11.86 6.31
CA LYS A 110 29.42 -12.82 7.34
C LYS A 110 28.48 -14.02 7.44
N LEU A 111 27.16 -13.80 7.47
CA LEU A 111 26.16 -14.86 7.61
C LEU A 111 26.20 -15.86 6.44
N ILE A 112 26.44 -15.38 5.22
CA ILE A 112 26.50 -16.22 4.02
C ILE A 112 27.88 -16.83 3.75
N ASN A 113 28.90 -16.44 4.52
CA ASN A 113 30.28 -16.93 4.44
C ASN A 113 30.86 -16.87 3.00
N VAL A 114 30.67 -15.75 2.31
CA VAL A 114 31.19 -15.54 0.95
C VAL A 114 32.48 -14.74 0.99
N SER A 115 33.54 -15.27 0.38
CA SER A 115 34.87 -14.64 0.38
C SER A 115 34.96 -13.37 -0.47
N ASN A 116 34.21 -13.29 -1.57
CA ASN A 116 34.18 -12.17 -2.51
C ASN A 116 32.73 -11.78 -2.84
N PRO A 117 32.04 -11.06 -1.94
CA PRO A 117 30.65 -10.66 -2.17
C PRO A 117 30.56 -9.66 -3.32
N VAL A 118 29.79 -10.00 -4.36
CA VAL A 118 29.47 -9.10 -5.47
C VAL A 118 28.02 -8.67 -5.31
N TRP A 119 27.82 -7.39 -5.03
CA TRP A 119 26.50 -6.79 -4.94
C TRP A 119 26.11 -6.22 -6.30
N LYS A 120 24.95 -6.61 -6.80
CA LYS A 120 24.42 -6.05 -8.05
C LYS A 120 24.04 -4.60 -7.81
N GLU A 121 24.86 -3.67 -8.26
CA GLU A 121 24.48 -2.27 -8.36
C GLU A 121 23.55 -2.08 -9.57
N GLU A 122 22.67 -1.07 -9.53
CA GLU A 122 21.95 -0.65 -10.73
C GLU A 122 22.97 -0.29 -11.82
N ASP A 123 22.74 -0.77 -13.04
CA ASP A 123 23.60 -0.41 -14.16
C ASP A 123 23.66 1.11 -14.31
N LYS A 124 24.85 1.65 -14.61
CA LYS A 124 25.02 3.11 -14.75
C LYS A 124 24.07 3.72 -15.79
N ILE A 125 23.69 2.93 -16.80
CA ILE A 125 22.71 3.28 -17.82
C ILE A 125 21.31 3.32 -17.22
N ASP A 126 20.90 2.32 -16.44
CA ASP A 126 19.59 2.30 -15.78
C ASP A 126 19.45 3.46 -14.78
N LYS A 127 20.50 3.73 -14.00
CA LYS A 127 20.54 4.89 -13.09
C LYS A 127 20.43 6.23 -13.83
N PHE A 128 20.97 6.30 -15.05
CA PHE A 128 20.85 7.48 -15.92
C PHE A 128 19.45 7.59 -16.54
N LEU A 129 18.89 6.48 -17.05
CA LEU A 129 17.54 6.41 -17.61
C LEU A 129 16.48 6.75 -16.55
N ASN A 130 16.60 6.23 -15.33
CA ASN A 130 15.70 6.55 -14.23
C ASN A 130 15.77 8.04 -13.84
N ARG A 131 16.96 8.65 -13.90
CA ARG A 131 17.12 10.10 -13.68
C ARG A 131 16.51 10.92 -14.82
N LEU A 132 16.68 10.48 -16.06
CA LEU A 132 16.06 11.13 -17.22
C LEU A 132 14.54 11.01 -17.18
N GLU A 133 14.00 9.83 -16.89
CA GLU A 133 12.56 9.60 -16.74
C GLU A 133 11.98 10.49 -15.64
N GLY A 134 12.63 10.59 -14.48
CA GLY A 134 12.20 11.50 -13.43
C GLY A 134 12.16 12.97 -13.87
N GLN A 135 13.15 13.43 -14.65
CA GLN A 135 13.17 14.79 -15.19
C GLN A 135 12.08 14.99 -16.26
N VAL A 136 11.97 14.06 -17.22
CA VAL A 136 10.98 14.09 -18.30
C VAL A 136 9.57 14.03 -17.75
N SER A 137 9.28 13.12 -16.81
CA SER A 137 7.99 13.05 -16.12
C SER A 137 7.69 14.35 -15.41
N SER A 138 8.66 14.96 -14.73
CA SER A 138 8.43 16.25 -14.04
C SER A 138 8.10 17.39 -15.01
N LEU A 139 8.73 17.41 -16.19
CA LEU A 139 8.49 18.41 -17.24
C LEU A 139 7.14 18.18 -17.92
N ILE A 140 6.77 16.92 -18.20
CA ILE A 140 5.47 16.55 -18.75
C ILE A 140 4.36 16.85 -17.75
N SER A 141 4.53 16.50 -16.47
CA SER A 141 3.55 16.84 -15.44
C SER A 141 3.40 18.35 -15.30
N LYS A 142 4.50 19.12 -15.29
CA LYS A 142 4.44 20.59 -15.26
C LYS A 142 3.75 21.16 -16.50
N SER A 143 4.05 20.67 -17.69
CA SER A 143 3.44 21.18 -18.92
C SER A 143 1.94 20.85 -18.98
N LEU A 144 1.54 19.63 -18.60
CA LEU A 144 0.12 19.25 -18.53
C LEU A 144 -0.64 20.08 -17.49
N ILE A 145 -0.03 20.33 -16.32
CA ILE A 145 -0.59 21.19 -15.28
C ILE A 145 -0.72 22.62 -15.81
N GLU A 146 0.33 23.19 -16.41
CA GLU A 146 0.31 24.54 -16.99
C GLU A 146 -0.73 24.67 -18.11
N THR A 147 -0.85 23.67 -18.98
CA THR A 147 -1.88 23.63 -20.01
C THR A 147 -3.28 23.56 -19.40
N ALA A 148 -3.50 22.72 -18.39
CA ALA A 148 -4.78 22.66 -17.67
C ALA A 148 -5.12 24.00 -17.01
N TYR A 149 -4.16 24.67 -16.38
CA TYR A 149 -4.34 26.01 -15.80
C TYR A 149 -4.65 27.07 -16.86
N LYS A 150 -3.92 27.11 -17.98
CA LYS A 150 -4.14 28.09 -19.06
C LYS A 150 -5.48 27.87 -19.75
N THR A 151 -5.85 26.62 -20.02
CA THR A 151 -7.17 26.28 -20.60
C THR A 151 -8.28 26.66 -19.62
N ASN A 152 -8.15 26.38 -18.33
CA ASN A 152 -9.18 26.76 -17.35
C ASN A 152 -9.28 28.28 -17.17
N SER A 153 -8.16 29.01 -17.23
CA SER A 153 -8.14 30.47 -17.16
C SER A 153 -8.71 31.14 -18.41
N SER A 154 -8.56 30.55 -19.60
CA SER A 154 -9.16 31.08 -20.84
C SER A 154 -10.67 30.83 -20.90
N PHE A 155 -11.18 29.74 -20.30
CA PHE A 155 -12.62 29.51 -20.11
C PHE A 155 -13.27 30.46 -19.09
N ILE A 156 -12.53 30.89 -18.06
CA ILE A 156 -13.05 31.83 -17.03
C ILE A 156 -13.08 33.29 -17.56
N ASN A 157 -12.12 33.68 -18.41
CA ASN A 157 -12.05 35.04 -18.97
C ASN A 157 -12.86 35.25 -20.27
N ALA A 158 -13.56 34.21 -20.75
CA ALA A 158 -14.40 34.27 -21.96
C ALA A 158 -15.91 34.33 -21.66
N ARG A 159 -16.30 34.66 -20.42
CA ARG A 159 -17.68 34.97 -20.00
C ARG A 159 -17.84 36.43 -19.61
#